data_AF-A0A2W6ARI8-F1
#
_entry.id   AF-A0A2W6ARI8-F1
#
_cell.length_a   1.000
_cell.length_b   1.000
_cell.length_c   1.000
_cell.angle_alpha   90.00
_cell.angle_beta   90.00
_cell.angle_gamma   90.00
#
_symmetry.space_group_name_H-M   'P 1'
#
loop_
_entity.id
_entity.type
_entity.pdbx_description
1 polymer ?
#
loop_
_entity_poly.entity_id
_entity_poly.type
_entity_poly.pdbx_seq_one_letter_code
_entity_poly.pdbx_strand_id
1 'polypeptide(L)'
;MTGSILVPCRRCGRQVSSSQVRDGLCLDCRVELALAELRQEHARLWRKRERYRAQGANVDSVGRQIARVEDRMAERIRELVPSQEQAVEQLRKALEQARSARYEIRRT
;
A
#
# COMPACT_ATOMS: atom_id res chain seq x y z
N MET A 1 -2.63 -36.47 -0.36
CA MET A 1 -3.50 -35.33 -0.72
C MET A 1 -3.44 -34.30 0.40
N THR A 2 -2.58 -33.29 0.31
CA THR A 2 -2.57 -32.17 1.26
C THR A 2 -3.63 -31.16 0.84
N GLY A 3 -4.87 -31.40 1.28
CA GLY A 3 -5.96 -30.44 1.06
C GLY A 3 -5.72 -29.18 1.88
N SER A 4 -5.39 -28.06 1.22
CA SER A 4 -5.35 -26.76 1.87
C SER A 4 -6.78 -26.32 2.17
N ILE A 5 -7.16 -26.27 3.45
CA ILE A 5 -8.44 -25.69 3.88
C ILE A 5 -8.46 -24.23 3.42
N LEU A 6 -9.43 -23.88 2.58
CA LEU A 6 -9.68 -22.50 2.16
C LEU A 6 -10.60 -21.83 3.16
N VAL A 7 -10.25 -20.61 3.55
CA VAL A 7 -11.04 -19.78 4.45
C VAL A 7 -11.25 -18.40 3.82
N PRO A 8 -12.44 -17.80 3.98
CA PRO A 8 -12.71 -16.46 3.44
C PRO A 8 -12.03 -15.39 4.29
N CYS A 9 -11.42 -14.40 3.65
CA CYS A 9 -10.98 -13.18 4.29
C CYS A 9 -12.19 -12.37 4.80
N ARG A 10 -12.19 -12.00 6.09
CA ARG A 10 -13.29 -11.23 6.71
C ARG A 10 -13.50 -9.83 6.10
N ARG A 11 -12.48 -9.28 5.43
CA ARG A 11 -12.53 -7.94 4.84
C ARG A 11 -12.93 -7.94 3.36
N CYS A 12 -12.32 -8.80 2.54
CA CYS A 12 -12.53 -8.79 1.09
C CYS A 12 -13.27 -10.02 0.54
N GLY A 13 -13.63 -10.98 1.40
CA GLY A 13 -14.35 -12.20 1.00
C GLY A 13 -13.54 -13.22 0.19
N ARG A 14 -12.33 -12.87 -0.27
CA ARG A 14 -11.47 -13.78 -1.05
C ARG A 14 -11.15 -15.04 -0.26
N GLN A 15 -11.35 -16.21 -0.88
CA GLN A 15 -10.91 -17.47 -0.34
C GLN A 15 -9.39 -17.61 -0.48
N VAL A 16 -8.71 -17.88 0.63
CA VAL A 16 -7.25 -18.09 0.65
C VAL A 16 -6.93 -19.30 1.54
N SER A 17 -5.74 -19.86 1.39
CA SER A 17 -5.30 -20.97 2.26
C SER A 17 -5.33 -20.53 3.73
N SER A 18 -5.82 -21.41 4.60
CA SER A 18 -5.82 -21.21 6.06
C SER A 18 -4.43 -20.88 6.62
N SER A 19 -3.35 -21.39 6.01
CA SER A 19 -1.97 -21.04 6.37
C SER A 19 -1.57 -19.59 6.04
N GLN A 20 -2.31 -18.93 5.14
CA GLN A 20 -2.06 -17.56 4.68
C GLN A 20 -2.94 -16.52 5.40
N VAL A 21 -3.98 -16.98 6.12
CA VAL A 21 -4.82 -16.11 6.95
C VAL A 21 -4.16 -15.88 8.30
N ARG A 22 -4.12 -14.62 8.72
CA ARG A 22 -3.84 -14.25 10.12
C ARG A 22 -4.92 -13.28 10.58
N ASP A 23 -5.44 -13.50 11.78
CA ASP A 23 -6.53 -12.72 12.38
C ASP A 23 -7.78 -12.58 11.50
N GLY A 24 -8.06 -13.61 10.67
CA GLY A 24 -9.18 -13.61 9.73
C GLY A 24 -8.97 -12.76 8.47
N LEU A 25 -7.75 -12.27 8.23
CA LEU A 25 -7.41 -11.43 7.08
C LEU A 25 -6.39 -12.09 6.14
N CYS A 26 -6.64 -11.98 4.84
CA CYS A 26 -5.64 -12.31 3.83
C CYS A 26 -4.48 -11.31 3.86
N LEU A 27 -3.34 -11.69 3.26
CA LEU A 27 -2.15 -10.84 3.23
C LEU A 27 -2.42 -9.45 2.66
N ASP A 28 -3.11 -9.36 1.53
CA ASP A 28 -3.46 -8.07 0.90
C ASP A 28 -4.18 -7.14 1.89
N CYS A 29 -5.20 -7.64 2.59
CA CYS A 29 -5.96 -6.85 3.54
C CYS A 29 -5.14 -6.45 4.78
N ARG A 30 -4.21 -7.32 5.22
CA ARG A 30 -3.28 -7.00 6.31
C ARG A 30 -2.32 -5.88 5.91
N VAL A 31 -1.76 -5.96 4.71
CA VAL A 31 -0.90 -4.91 4.14
C VAL A 31 -1.67 -3.60 4.00
N GLU A 32 -2.89 -3.63 3.45
CA GLU A 32 -3.72 -2.43 3.31
C GLU A 32 -4.03 -1.75 4.65
N LEU A 33 -4.32 -2.52 5.71
CA LEU A 33 -4.53 -1.95 7.05
C LEU A 33 -3.24 -1.35 7.60
N ALA A 34 -2.13 -2.07 7.51
CA ALA A 34 -0.86 -1.62 8.06
C ALA A 34 -0.32 -0.36 7.37
N LEU A 35 -0.67 -0.15 6.09
CA LEU A 35 -0.25 1.00 5.30
C LEU A 35 -1.26 2.14 5.26
N ALA A 36 -2.41 2.05 5.94
CA ALA A 36 -3.51 3.01 5.79
C ALA A 36 -3.06 4.46 6.03
N GLU A 37 -2.36 4.72 7.14
CA GLU A 37 -1.86 6.06 7.49
C GLU A 37 -0.77 6.55 6.53
N LEU A 38 0.18 5.68 6.16
CA LEU A 38 1.25 6.01 5.23
C LEU A 38 0.70 6.34 3.84
N ARG A 39 -0.34 5.64 3.39
CA ARG A 39 -1.02 5.94 2.11
C ARG A 39 -1.71 7.30 2.13
N GLN A 40 -2.37 7.66 3.23
CA GLN A 40 -2.98 8.98 3.37
C GLN A 40 -1.90 10.07 3.35
N GLU A 41 -0.80 9.86 4.06
CA GLU A 41 0.34 10.78 4.06
C GLU A 41 0.95 10.93 2.66
N HIS A 42 1.19 9.83 1.96
CA HIS A 42 1.67 9.80 0.59
C HIS A 42 0.75 10.59 -0.34
N ALA A 43 -0.56 10.36 -0.28
CA ALA A 43 -1.54 11.09 -1.07
C ALA A 43 -1.53 12.61 -0.77
N ARG A 44 -1.43 13.01 0.50
CA ARG A 44 -1.33 14.42 0.90
C ARG A 44 -0.07 15.08 0.33
N LEU A 45 1.09 14.42 0.44
CA LEU A 45 2.36 14.92 -0.09
C LEU A 45 2.34 15.04 -1.62
N TRP A 46 1.72 14.07 -2.31
CA TRP A 46 1.56 14.14 -3.76
C TRP A 46 0.69 15.32 -4.21
N ARG A 47 -0.46 15.54 -3.55
CA ARG A 47 -1.29 16.73 -3.84
C ARG A 47 -0.54 18.02 -3.54
N LYS A 48 0.25 18.07 -2.47
CA LYS A 48 1.10 19.22 -2.14
C LYS A 48 2.14 19.47 -3.25
N ARG A 49 2.82 18.41 -3.70
CA ARG A 49 3.80 18.46 -4.80
C ARG A 49 3.16 19.01 -6.08
N GLU A 50 1.97 18.52 -6.43
CA GLU A 50 1.30 18.97 -7.66
C GLU A 50 0.88 20.44 -7.59
N ARG A 51 0.32 20.88 -6.46
CA ARG A 51 -0.02 22.30 -6.24
C ARG A 51 1.22 23.20 -6.34
N TYR A 52 2.34 22.79 -5.76
CA TYR A 52 3.57 23.58 -5.77
C TYR A 52 4.19 23.61 -7.18
N ARG A 53 4.16 22.48 -7.89
CA ARG A 53 4.60 22.38 -9.28
C ARG A 53 3.79 23.31 -10.19
N ALA A 54 2.47 23.35 -10.03
CA ALA A 54 1.59 24.24 -10.80
C ALA A 54 1.89 25.73 -10.56
N GLN A 55 2.48 26.08 -9.42
CA GLN A 55 2.92 27.43 -9.07
C GLN A 55 4.38 27.72 -9.49
N GLY A 56 5.05 26.80 -10.18
CA GLY A 56 6.46 26.94 -10.57
C GLY A 56 7.46 26.82 -9.42
N ALA A 57 7.04 26.33 -8.25
CA ALA A 57 7.91 26.18 -7.10
C ALA A 57 8.82 24.94 -7.20
N ASN A 58 10.00 25.00 -6.56
CA ASN A 58 10.86 23.83 -6.40
C ASN A 58 10.15 22.78 -5.51
N VAL A 59 10.02 21.55 -6.02
CA VAL A 59 9.35 20.43 -5.35
C VAL A 59 10.28 19.36 -4.80
N ASP A 60 11.60 19.55 -4.84
CA ASP A 60 12.61 18.56 -4.42
C ASP A 60 12.45 18.16 -2.97
N SER A 61 12.15 19.13 -2.10
CA SER A 61 11.90 18.89 -0.67
C SER A 61 10.69 17.97 -0.46
N VAL A 62 9.60 18.21 -1.22
CA VAL A 62 8.40 17.36 -1.16
C VAL A 62 8.67 15.99 -1.79
N GLY A 63 9.49 15.92 -2.85
CA GLY A 63 9.96 14.67 -3.43
C GLY A 63 10.71 13.79 -2.43
N ARG A 64 11.63 14.38 -1.66
CA ARG A 64 12.33 13.66 -0.57
C ARG A 64 11.39 13.21 0.55
N GLN A 65 10.34 13.99 0.86
CA GLN A 65 9.32 13.57 1.82
C GLN A 65 8.55 12.36 1.31
N ILE A 66 8.13 12.37 0.04
CA ILE A 66 7.43 11.24 -0.59
C ILE A 66 8.29 9.97 -0.52
N ALA A 67 9.57 10.05 -0.91
CA ALA A 67 10.49 8.91 -0.87
C ALA A 67 10.59 8.30 0.54
N ARG A 68 10.70 9.13 1.60
CA ARG A 68 10.71 8.64 2.99
C ARG A 68 9.40 7.96 3.40
N VAL A 69 8.25 8.36 2.85
CA VAL A 69 7.00 7.63 3.09
C VAL A 69 7.04 6.27 2.40
N GLU A 70 7.52 6.21 1.16
CA GLU A 70 7.66 4.96 0.40
C GLU A 70 8.64 3.98 1.08
N ASP A 71 9.74 4.47 1.65
CA ASP A 71 10.68 3.67 2.44
C ASP A 71 10.01 3.07 3.69
N ARG A 72 9.24 3.88 4.43
CA ARG A 72 8.47 3.41 5.60
C ARG A 72 7.38 2.39 5.20
N MET A 73 6.77 2.55 4.02
CA MET A 73 5.84 1.54 3.49
C MET A 73 6.59 0.23 3.23
N ALA A 74 7.78 0.27 2.64
CA ALA A 74 8.61 -0.91 2.37
C ALA A 74 9.04 -1.62 3.66
N GLU A 75 9.46 -0.88 4.68
CA GLU A 75 9.77 -1.41 6.01
C GLU A 75 8.57 -2.12 6.63
N ARG A 76 7.40 -1.46 6.67
CA ARG A 76 6.19 -2.05 7.23
C ARG A 76 5.74 -3.31 6.50
N ILE A 77 5.90 -3.38 5.18
CA ILE A 77 5.57 -4.59 4.41
C ILE A 77 6.53 -5.73 4.76
N ARG A 78 7.85 -5.45 4.88
CA ARG A 78 8.85 -6.46 5.25
C ARG A 78 8.60 -7.09 6.62
N GLU A 79 7.97 -6.36 7.54
CA GLU A 79 7.53 -6.91 8.83
C GLU A 79 6.34 -7.90 8.71
N LEU A 80 5.56 -7.81 7.62
CA LEU A 80 4.34 -8.60 7.42
C LEU A 80 4.54 -9.86 6.58
N VAL A 81 5.57 -9.88 5.73
CA VAL A 81 5.87 -11.00 4.84
C VAL A 81 7.27 -11.54 5.08
N PRO A 82 7.44 -12.87 5.14
CA PRO A 82 8.76 -13.48 5.36
C PRO A 82 9.64 -13.49 4.10
N SER A 83 9.05 -13.34 2.91
CA SER A 83 9.76 -13.38 1.63
C SER A 83 10.02 -11.97 1.10
N GLN A 84 11.27 -11.69 0.73
CA GLN A 84 11.66 -10.43 0.10
C GLN A 84 10.95 -10.21 -1.24
N GLU A 85 10.77 -11.27 -2.04
CA GLU A 85 10.07 -11.20 -3.33
C GLU A 85 8.60 -10.80 -3.13
N GLN A 86 7.93 -11.40 -2.13
CA GLN A 86 6.56 -11.01 -1.78
C GLN A 86 6.49 -9.58 -1.26
N ALA A 87 7.51 -9.11 -0.54
CA ALA A 87 7.57 -7.73 -0.05
C ALA A 87 7.65 -6.74 -1.20
N VAL A 88 8.48 -7.02 -2.20
CA VAL A 88 8.63 -6.19 -3.40
C VAL A 88 7.32 -6.12 -4.18
N GLU A 89 6.64 -7.26 -4.38
CA GLU A 89 5.37 -7.31 -5.11
C GLU A 89 4.27 -6.54 -4.36
N GLN A 90 4.16 -6.71 -3.04
CA GLN A 90 3.20 -5.97 -2.22
C GLN A 90 3.48 -4.47 -2.20
N LEU A 91 4.76 -4.07 -2.19
CA LEU A 91 5.14 -2.66 -2.27
C LEU A 91 4.75 -2.07 -3.62
N ARG A 92 5.09 -2.77 -4.72
CA ARG A 92 4.71 -2.35 -6.07
C ARG A 92 3.21 -2.13 -6.18
N LYS A 93 2.41 -3.10 -5.75
CA LYS A 93 0.95 -3.01 -5.74
C LYS A 93 0.44 -1.85 -4.89
N ALA A 94 1.00 -1.64 -3.70
CA ALA A 94 0.60 -0.53 -2.82
C ALA A 94 0.90 0.84 -3.45
N LEU A 95 2.06 0.99 -4.10
CA LEU A 95 2.46 2.21 -4.81
C LEU A 95 1.61 2.45 -6.07
N GLU A 96 1.30 1.40 -6.82
CA GLU A 96 0.40 1.47 -7.99
C GLU A 96 -1.00 1.91 -7.56
N GLN A 97 -1.56 1.33 -6.50
CA GLN A 97 -2.85 1.77 -5.95
C GLN A 97 -2.80 3.23 -5.45
N ALA A 98 -1.71 3.64 -4.78
CA ALA A 98 -1.52 5.02 -4.35
C ALA A 98 -1.34 5.99 -5.53
N ARG A 99 -0.88 5.51 -6.69
CA ARG A 99 -0.82 6.27 -7.95
C ARG A 99 -2.18 6.38 -8.62
N SER A 100 -2.94 5.30 -8.73
CA SER A 100 -4.26 5.30 -9.36
C SER A 100 -5.28 6.14 -8.60
N ALA A 101 -5.23 6.12 -7.26
CA ALA A 101 -6.05 6.99 -6.41
C ALA A 101 -5.83 8.49 -6.64
N ARG A 102 -4.76 8.89 -7.36
CA ARG A 102 -4.53 10.30 -7.76
C ARG A 102 -5.49 10.74 -8.86
N TYR A 103 -5.96 9.83 -9.70
CA TYR A 103 -6.81 10.13 -10.87
C TYR A 103 -8.31 9.98 -10.57
N GLU A 104 -8.68 9.23 -9.53
CA GLU A 104 -10.08 9.06 -9.12
C GLU A 104 -10.69 10.31 -8.47
N ILE A 105 -9.88 11.32 -8.14
CA ILE A 105 -10.33 12.59 -7.51
C ILE A 105 -11.10 13.50 -8.51
N ARG A 106 -11.32 13.07 -9.75
CA ARG A 106 -12.08 13.83 -10.78
C ARG A 106 -13.50 13.31 -11.04
N ARG A 107 -14.08 12.48 -10.16
CA ARG A 107 -15.51 12.11 -10.21
C ARG A 107 -16.09 12.02 -8.80
N THR A 108 -16.38 13.15 -8.19
CA THR A 108 -17.40 13.31 -7.16
C THR A 108 -17.81 14.77 -7.10
#